data_AF-A0A382XKU2-F1
#
_entry.id   AF-A0A382XKU2-F1
#
_cell.length_a   1.000
_cell.length_b   1.000
_cell.length_c   1.000
_cell.angle_alpha   90.00
_cell.angle_beta   90.00
_cell.angle_gamma   90.00
#
_symmetry.space_group_name_H-M   'P 1'
#
loop_
_entity.id
_entity.type
_entity.pdbx_description
1 polymer ?
#
loop_
_entity_poly.entity_id
_entity_poly.type
_entity_poly.pdbx_seq_one_letter_code
_entity_poly.pdbx_strand_id
1 'polypeptide(L)'
;MTKRSIMLGSIFSLGIGLVLPVTEFWIQGTRLGLSSATPAAFFILFLILIGPQFLLKSLYPNWALTADELLVIFAMMMVATVIPTRGFGGPLFSMTTGVTYYATPENEWANLIRPHLSYLAVVTNAEAIKQMYEGLEGGQILWWAWARPLIWWTAFLICMATTVISVMLLFRRTWIERERLVFPVAQVALAMVEEGPTGSKLNPLFRN
;
A
#
# COMPACT_ATOMS: atom_id res chain seq x y z
N MET A 1 -15.47 -5.89 14.84
CA MET A 1 -15.36 -5.10 13.59
C MET A 1 -16.65 -4.32 13.37
N THR A 2 -16.59 -2.99 13.39
CA THR A 2 -17.75 -2.13 13.12
C THR A 2 -17.74 -1.67 11.67
N LYS A 3 -18.92 -1.44 11.07
CA LYS A 3 -19.03 -0.93 9.68
C LYS A 3 -18.29 0.41 9.49
N ARG A 4 -18.23 1.23 10.54
CA ARG A 4 -17.56 2.54 10.53
C ARG A 4 -16.05 2.43 10.33
N SER A 5 -15.39 1.50 11.04
CA SER A 5 -13.95 1.27 10.89
C SER A 5 -13.55 0.86 9.47
N ILE A 6 -14.32 -0.02 8.83
CA ILE A 6 -14.07 -0.45 7.46
C ILE A 6 -14.26 0.70 6.47
N MET A 7 -15.30 1.51 6.65
CA MET A 7 -15.57 2.66 5.78
C MET A 7 -14.45 3.70 5.88
N LEU A 8 -14.07 4.11 7.10
CA LEU A 8 -12.99 5.06 7.33
C LEU A 8 -11.65 4.51 6.85
N GLY A 9 -11.34 3.26 7.16
CA GLY A 9 -10.14 2.58 6.68
C GLY A 9 -10.07 2.54 5.16
N SER A 10 -11.19 2.32 4.47
CA SER A 10 -11.24 2.35 3.00
C SER A 10 -10.97 3.74 2.45
N ILE A 11 -11.57 4.79 3.05
CA ILE A 11 -11.35 6.19 2.63
C ILE A 11 -9.87 6.57 2.78
N PHE A 12 -9.26 6.29 3.94
CA PHE A 12 -7.85 6.59 4.16
C PHE A 12 -6.94 5.77 3.26
N SER A 13 -7.25 4.49 3.04
CA SER A 13 -6.50 3.62 2.14
C SER A 13 -6.55 4.11 0.69
N LEU A 14 -7.72 4.56 0.22
CA LEU A 14 -7.87 5.19 -1.10
C LEU A 14 -7.05 6.49 -1.20
N GLY A 15 -7.11 7.33 -0.16
CA GLY A 15 -6.31 8.55 -0.07
C GLY A 15 -4.81 8.26 -0.17
N ILE A 16 -4.31 7.30 0.60
CA ILE A 16 -2.91 6.84 0.53
C ILE A 16 -2.57 6.33 -0.86
N GLY A 17 -3.46 5.51 -1.44
CA GLY A 17 -3.29 4.91 -2.77
C GLY A 17 -3.18 5.93 -3.91
N LEU A 18 -3.81 7.10 -3.76
CA LEU A 18 -3.76 8.19 -4.75
C LEU A 18 -2.61 9.16 -4.46
N VAL A 19 -2.41 9.52 -3.19
CA VAL A 19 -1.43 10.55 -2.80
C VAL A 19 -0.01 10.03 -2.95
N LEU A 20 0.30 8.81 -2.49
CA LEU A 20 1.68 8.31 -2.51
C LEU A 20 2.29 8.22 -3.91
N PRO A 21 1.61 7.65 -4.93
CA PRO A 21 2.16 7.65 -6.29
C PRO A 21 2.40 9.06 -6.84
N VAL A 22 1.49 10.00 -6.57
CA VAL A 22 1.63 11.39 -7.02
C VAL A 22 2.83 12.05 -6.34
N THR A 23 2.97 11.91 -5.01
CA THR A 23 4.08 12.52 -4.29
C THR A 23 5.42 11.90 -4.67
N GLU A 24 5.47 10.58 -4.90
CA GLU A 24 6.72 9.87 -5.19
C GLU A 24 7.15 9.98 -6.66
N PHE A 25 6.23 9.83 -7.61
CA PHE A 25 6.57 9.81 -9.04
C PHE A 25 6.51 11.17 -9.70
N TRP A 26 5.57 12.04 -9.31
CA TRP A 26 5.41 13.34 -9.95
C TRP A 26 6.14 14.46 -9.21
N ILE A 27 5.88 14.59 -7.90
CA ILE A 27 6.48 15.65 -7.07
C ILE A 27 7.94 15.32 -6.71
N GLN A 28 8.36 14.06 -6.84
CA GLN A 28 9.66 13.55 -6.41
C GLN A 28 9.96 13.85 -4.92
N GLY A 29 8.91 13.86 -4.10
CA GLY A 29 9.00 14.10 -2.67
C GLY A 29 9.59 12.92 -1.89
N THR A 30 9.68 13.10 -0.57
CA THR A 30 10.11 12.03 0.34
C THR A 30 9.25 10.79 0.16
N ARG A 31 9.90 9.66 -0.08
CA ARG A 31 9.19 8.45 -0.44
C ARG A 31 8.71 7.67 0.78
N LEU A 32 7.58 8.09 1.32
CA LEU A 32 6.99 7.58 2.55
C LEU A 32 6.44 6.15 2.42
N GLY A 33 6.25 5.63 1.20
CA GLY A 33 5.88 4.24 0.94
C GLY A 33 7.07 3.29 0.76
N LEU A 34 8.32 3.78 0.77
CA LEU A 34 9.50 2.95 0.48
C LEU A 34 9.88 1.95 1.56
N SER A 35 9.55 2.24 2.82
CA SER A 35 10.07 1.47 3.96
C SER A 35 9.06 0.45 4.47
N SER A 36 9.54 -0.71 4.91
CA SER A 36 8.72 -1.75 5.56
C SER A 36 8.07 -1.28 6.87
N ALA A 37 8.50 -0.12 7.39
CA ALA A 37 7.93 0.53 8.57
C ALA A 37 6.71 1.40 8.24
N THR A 38 6.37 1.61 6.96
CA THR A 38 5.14 2.27 6.48
C THR A 38 4.80 3.57 7.23
N PRO A 39 5.72 4.55 7.26
CA PRO A 39 5.62 5.77 8.09
C PRO A 39 4.38 6.61 7.78
N ALA A 40 3.87 6.57 6.55
CA ALA A 40 2.63 7.25 6.18
C ALA A 40 1.42 6.78 7.02
N ALA A 41 1.30 5.47 7.27
CA ALA A 41 0.19 4.92 8.07
C ALA A 41 0.29 5.35 9.54
N PHE A 42 1.51 5.37 10.11
CA PHE A 42 1.74 5.86 11.46
C PHE A 42 1.49 7.35 11.59
N PHE A 43 1.93 8.14 10.62
CA PHE A 43 1.72 9.59 10.63
C PHE A 43 0.23 9.93 10.53
N ILE A 44 -0.52 9.25 9.66
CA ILE A 44 -1.98 9.46 9.55
C ILE A 44 -2.68 9.00 10.83
N LEU A 45 -2.29 7.86 11.42
CA LEU A 45 -2.83 7.42 12.72
C LEU A 45 -2.58 8.45 13.81
N PHE A 46 -1.37 9.00 13.89
CA PHE A 46 -1.03 10.08 14.82
C PHE A 46 -1.94 11.30 14.63
N LEU A 47 -2.12 11.77 13.38
CA LEU A 47 -3.02 12.89 13.07
C LEU A 47 -4.48 12.61 13.45
N ILE A 48 -4.97 11.38 13.22
CA ILE A 48 -6.30 10.95 13.63
C ILE A 48 -6.45 11.05 15.16
N LEU A 49 -5.45 10.62 15.92
CA LEU A 49 -5.49 10.59 17.38
C LEU A 49 -5.50 12.00 18.00
N ILE A 50 -4.63 12.91 17.53
CA ILE A 50 -4.51 14.26 18.10
C ILE A 50 -5.63 15.22 17.65
N GLY A 51 -6.21 14.98 16.47
CA GLY A 51 -7.21 15.87 15.89
C GLY A 51 -8.64 15.32 16.03
N PRO A 52 -9.14 14.56 15.03
CA PRO A 52 -10.51 14.06 15.00
C PRO A 52 -10.90 13.29 16.26
N GLN A 53 -10.05 12.38 16.73
CA GLN A 53 -10.35 11.52 17.86
C GLN A 53 -10.38 12.30 19.18
N PHE A 54 -9.43 13.23 19.39
CA PHE A 54 -9.44 14.12 20.54
C PHE A 54 -10.70 15.00 20.58
N LEU A 55 -11.07 15.56 19.43
CA LEU A 55 -12.26 16.40 19.31
C LEU A 55 -13.55 15.59 19.56
N LEU A 56 -13.66 14.39 19.00
CA LEU A 56 -14.79 13.48 19.22
C LEU A 56 -14.90 13.08 20.70
N LYS A 57 -13.79 12.71 21.35
CA LYS A 57 -13.79 12.41 22.79
C LYS A 57 -14.19 13.62 23.65
N SER A 58 -13.94 14.84 23.19
CA SER A 58 -14.30 16.05 23.95
C SER A 58 -15.74 16.53 23.72
N LEU A 59 -16.27 16.41 22.51
CA LEU A 59 -17.58 16.94 22.14
C LEU A 59 -18.69 15.88 22.08
N TYR A 60 -18.38 14.67 21.59
CA TYR A 60 -19.34 13.60 21.36
C TYR A 60 -18.74 12.23 21.73
N PRO A 61 -18.58 11.91 23.03
CA PRO A 61 -17.88 10.69 23.48
C PRO A 61 -18.43 9.39 22.87
N ASN A 62 -19.75 9.32 22.64
CA ASN A 62 -20.41 8.15 22.04
C ASN A 62 -20.05 7.91 20.56
N TRP A 63 -19.37 8.86 19.90
CA TRP A 63 -18.92 8.76 18.51
C TRP A 63 -17.41 8.57 18.39
N ALA A 64 -16.67 8.60 19.50
CA ALA A 64 -15.23 8.34 19.50
C ALA A 64 -14.95 6.90 19.04
N LEU A 65 -13.89 6.74 18.24
CA LEU A 65 -13.48 5.42 17.77
C LEU A 65 -12.87 4.63 18.93
N THR A 66 -13.17 3.35 19.00
CA THR A 66 -12.54 2.42 19.94
C THR A 66 -11.11 2.07 19.50
N ALA A 67 -10.28 1.59 20.43
CA ALA A 67 -8.94 1.11 20.11
C ALA A 67 -8.94 0.04 19.00
N ASP A 68 -9.88 -0.91 19.05
CA ASP A 68 -10.05 -1.95 18.04
C ASP A 68 -10.38 -1.38 16.65
N GLU A 69 -11.23 -0.35 16.58
CA GLU A 69 -11.57 0.31 15.31
C GLU A 69 -10.36 1.03 14.72
N LEU A 70 -9.58 1.72 15.56
CA LEU A 70 -8.36 2.41 15.15
C LEU A 70 -7.29 1.43 14.64
N LEU A 71 -7.13 0.28 15.30
CA LEU A 71 -6.21 -0.77 14.86
C LEU A 71 -6.62 -1.37 13.51
N VAL A 72 -7.91 -1.56 13.26
CA VAL A 72 -8.41 -2.02 11.94
C VAL A 72 -8.11 -0.97 10.87
N ILE A 73 -8.43 0.31 11.11
CA ILE A 73 -8.13 1.40 10.18
C ILE A 73 -6.63 1.45 9.89
N PHE A 74 -5.80 1.37 10.94
CA PHE A 74 -4.35 1.35 10.82
C PHE A 74 -3.85 0.17 9.99
N ALA A 75 -4.31 -1.05 10.25
CA ALA A 75 -3.94 -2.24 9.49
C ALA A 75 -4.30 -2.10 7.99
N MET A 76 -5.47 -1.53 7.67
CA MET A 76 -5.86 -1.25 6.28
C MET A 76 -4.90 -0.24 5.63
N MET A 77 -4.58 0.85 6.31
CA MET A 77 -3.63 1.86 5.83
C MET A 77 -2.23 1.28 5.60
N MET A 78 -1.72 0.45 6.52
CA MET A 78 -0.43 -0.24 6.38
C MET A 78 -0.34 -0.99 5.06
N VAL A 79 -1.35 -1.82 4.75
CA VAL A 79 -1.41 -2.57 3.49
C VAL A 79 -1.47 -1.63 2.29
N ALA A 80 -2.26 -0.56 2.37
CA ALA A 80 -2.43 0.41 1.30
C ALA A 80 -1.16 1.21 0.98
N THR A 81 -0.24 1.38 1.93
CA THR A 81 1.02 2.12 1.67
C THR A 81 2.01 1.34 0.78
N VAL A 82 1.96 0.01 0.79
CA VAL A 82 3.00 -0.82 0.15
C VAL A 82 2.74 -1.01 -1.34
N ILE A 83 1.49 -1.26 -1.72
CA ILE A 83 1.11 -1.70 -3.07
C ILE A 83 1.34 -0.62 -4.15
N PRO A 84 0.93 0.65 -3.98
CA PRO A 84 0.89 1.63 -5.06
C PRO A 84 2.27 2.04 -5.59
N THR A 85 3.31 1.98 -4.75
CA THR A 85 4.64 2.46 -5.12
C THR A 85 5.63 1.30 -5.19
N ARG A 86 6.36 0.99 -4.12
CA ARG A 86 7.45 0.01 -4.14
C ARG A 86 7.00 -1.43 -4.30
N GLY A 87 5.90 -1.81 -3.65
CA GLY A 87 5.47 -3.20 -3.56
C GLY A 87 5.01 -3.75 -4.90
N PHE A 88 4.46 -2.88 -5.76
CA PHE A 88 3.95 -3.32 -7.05
C PHE A 88 3.89 -2.22 -8.10
N GLY A 89 3.17 -1.13 -7.83
CA GLY A 89 2.79 -0.16 -8.87
C GLY A 89 3.98 0.43 -9.62
N GLY A 90 5.04 0.85 -8.93
CA GLY A 90 6.25 1.40 -9.55
C GLY A 90 6.99 0.40 -10.44
N PRO A 91 7.43 -0.75 -9.91
CA PRO A 91 8.14 -1.75 -10.70
C PRO A 91 7.33 -2.31 -11.87
N LEU A 92 6.02 -2.52 -11.68
CA LEU A 92 5.15 -3.15 -12.69
C LEU A 92 5.27 -2.49 -14.06
N PHE A 93 5.15 -1.16 -14.12
CA PHE A 93 5.20 -0.44 -15.40
C PHE A 93 6.54 -0.64 -16.10
N SER A 94 7.66 -0.46 -15.38
CA SER A 94 9.00 -0.68 -15.94
C SER A 94 9.28 -2.13 -16.34
N MET A 95 8.78 -3.11 -15.58
CA MET A 95 9.00 -4.53 -15.85
C MET A 95 8.20 -5.02 -17.06
N THR A 96 7.00 -4.47 -17.26
CA THR A 96 6.09 -4.91 -18.34
C THR A 96 6.39 -4.25 -19.69
N THR A 97 7.12 -3.14 -19.71
CA THR A 97 7.41 -2.38 -20.93
C THR A 97 8.90 -2.23 -21.23
N GLY A 98 9.77 -2.29 -20.21
CA GLY A 98 11.18 -1.90 -20.31
C GLY A 98 12.00 -2.73 -21.30
N VAL A 99 11.77 -4.05 -21.36
CA VAL A 99 12.48 -4.92 -22.33
C VAL A 99 12.19 -4.49 -23.77
N THR A 100 10.95 -4.09 -24.06
CA THR A 100 10.54 -3.69 -25.41
C THR A 100 10.97 -2.25 -25.70
N TYR A 101 10.85 -1.34 -24.73
CA TYR A 101 11.18 0.08 -24.92
C TYR A 101 12.68 0.33 -25.06
N TYR A 102 13.50 -0.34 -24.24
CA TYR A 102 14.96 -0.16 -24.24
C TYR A 102 15.70 -1.17 -25.13
N ALA A 103 15.00 -1.92 -25.98
CA ALA A 103 15.66 -2.84 -26.92
C ALA A 103 16.45 -2.04 -27.97
N THR A 104 17.74 -2.31 -28.09
CA THR A 104 18.62 -1.74 -29.14
C THR A 104 19.30 -2.88 -29.92
N PRO A 105 19.85 -2.60 -31.12
CA PRO A 105 20.59 -3.61 -31.86
C PRO A 105 21.80 -4.17 -31.08
N GLU A 106 22.42 -3.36 -30.21
CA GLU A 106 23.62 -3.74 -29.46
C GLU A 106 23.30 -4.66 -28.26
N ASN A 107 22.13 -4.51 -27.65
CA ASN A 107 21.73 -5.38 -26.53
C ASN A 107 20.96 -6.63 -26.98
N GLU A 108 20.45 -6.63 -28.22
CA GLU A 108 19.69 -7.72 -28.84
C GLU A 108 18.49 -8.22 -28.01
N TRP A 109 17.95 -7.41 -27.10
CA TRP A 109 16.88 -7.84 -26.18
C TRP A 109 15.60 -8.27 -26.92
N ALA A 110 15.36 -7.69 -28.10
CA ALA A 110 14.25 -8.08 -28.97
C ALA A 110 14.33 -9.55 -29.44
N ASN A 111 15.54 -10.11 -29.56
CA ASN A 111 15.77 -11.48 -30.00
C ASN A 111 16.07 -12.42 -28.82
N LEU A 112 16.82 -11.94 -27.82
CA LEU A 112 17.29 -12.78 -26.71
C LEU A 112 16.30 -12.86 -25.53
N ILE A 113 15.49 -11.83 -25.28
CA ILE A 113 14.63 -11.76 -24.09
C ILE A 113 13.16 -11.79 -24.49
N ARG A 114 12.75 -10.93 -25.41
CA ARG A 114 11.34 -10.75 -25.80
C ARG A 114 10.62 -12.07 -26.16
N PRO A 115 11.21 -13.04 -26.86
CA PRO A 115 10.53 -14.30 -27.17
C PRO A 115 10.19 -15.17 -25.96
N HIS A 116 10.90 -14.98 -24.83
CA HIS A 116 10.68 -15.73 -23.59
C HIS A 116 9.69 -15.04 -22.65
N LEU A 117 9.24 -13.82 -22.98
CA LEU A 117 8.27 -13.09 -22.19
C LEU A 117 6.86 -13.54 -22.54
N SER A 118 6.07 -13.88 -21.53
CA SER A 118 4.66 -14.20 -21.73
C SER A 118 3.89 -12.96 -22.16
N TYR A 119 3.18 -13.06 -23.29
CA TYR A 119 2.28 -12.02 -23.78
C TYR A 119 1.14 -11.67 -22.81
N LEU A 120 0.91 -12.50 -21.78
CA LEU A 120 -0.04 -12.22 -20.70
C LEU A 120 0.52 -11.24 -19.68
N ALA A 121 1.84 -11.24 -19.47
CA ALA A 121 2.51 -10.48 -18.41
C ALA A 121 3.12 -9.16 -18.88
N VAL A 122 3.29 -8.95 -20.19
CA VAL A 122 3.94 -7.76 -20.76
C VAL A 122 3.03 -7.00 -21.71
N VAL A 123 3.25 -5.69 -21.84
CA VAL A 123 2.53 -4.88 -22.83
C VAL A 123 3.15 -5.17 -24.20
N THR A 124 2.32 -5.50 -25.18
CA THR A 124 2.78 -5.87 -26.52
C THR A 124 2.63 -4.76 -27.56
N ASN A 125 1.78 -3.76 -27.27
CA ASN A 125 1.52 -2.66 -28.19
C ASN A 125 2.61 -1.59 -28.06
N ALA A 126 3.36 -1.35 -29.13
CA ALA A 126 4.49 -0.42 -29.15
C ALA A 126 4.08 1.04 -28.88
N GLU A 127 2.92 1.44 -29.40
CA GLU A 127 2.37 2.79 -29.18
C GLU A 127 2.02 3.03 -27.71
N ALA A 128 1.37 2.07 -27.04
CA ALA A 128 1.06 2.15 -25.62
C ALA A 128 2.32 2.20 -24.74
N ILE A 129 3.38 1.48 -25.14
CA ILE A 129 4.68 1.55 -24.48
C ILE A 129 5.30 2.94 -24.67
N LYS A 130 5.33 3.44 -25.91
CA LYS A 130 5.88 4.76 -26.23
C LYS A 130 5.17 5.87 -25.45
N GLN A 131 3.83 5.87 -25.44
CA GLN A 131 3.01 6.82 -24.69
C GLN A 131 3.30 6.83 -23.18
N MET A 132 3.71 5.70 -22.59
CA MET A 132 4.07 5.62 -21.18
C MET A 132 5.35 6.42 -20.87
N TYR A 133 6.34 6.34 -21.76
CA TYR A 133 7.67 6.93 -21.53
C TYR A 133 7.80 8.36 -22.08
N GLU A 134 7.23 8.61 -23.25
CA GLU A 134 7.37 9.89 -23.97
C GLU A 134 6.18 10.84 -23.71
N GLY A 135 5.09 10.32 -23.12
CA GLY A 135 3.87 11.06 -22.84
C GLY A 135 2.82 10.94 -23.93
N LEU A 136 1.64 11.51 -23.65
CA LEU A 136 0.50 11.52 -24.55
C LEU A 136 0.57 12.82 -25.37
N GLU A 137 1.01 12.75 -26.63
CA GLU A 137 1.04 13.90 -27.56
C GLU A 137 -0.39 14.33 -27.99
N GLY A 138 -1.29 14.61 -27.03
CA GLY A 138 -2.72 14.86 -27.25
C GLY A 138 -3.56 13.61 -27.54
N GLY A 139 -2.94 12.42 -27.52
CA GLY A 139 -3.60 11.13 -27.71
C GLY A 139 -4.36 10.63 -26.46
N GLN A 140 -5.12 9.55 -26.64
CA GLN A 140 -5.81 8.86 -25.54
C GLN A 140 -5.01 7.65 -25.06
N ILE A 141 -5.09 7.36 -23.76
CA ILE A 141 -4.46 6.17 -23.18
C ILE A 141 -5.10 4.91 -23.77
N LEU A 142 -4.27 4.04 -24.34
CA LEU A 142 -4.68 2.75 -24.92
C LEU A 142 -4.94 1.68 -23.82
N TRP A 143 -5.96 1.88 -22.99
CA TRP A 143 -6.28 1.00 -21.85
C TRP A 143 -6.39 -0.49 -22.18
N TRP A 144 -6.85 -0.82 -23.38
CA TRP A 144 -6.98 -2.20 -23.85
C TRP A 144 -5.61 -2.93 -23.91
N ALA A 145 -4.52 -2.21 -24.21
CA ALA A 145 -3.18 -2.77 -24.26
C ALA A 145 -2.65 -3.12 -22.87
N TRP A 146 -3.15 -2.44 -21.84
CA TRP A 146 -2.79 -2.63 -20.44
C TRP A 146 -3.66 -3.66 -19.73
N ALA A 147 -4.91 -3.84 -20.17
CA ALA A 147 -5.89 -4.68 -19.49
C ALA A 147 -5.36 -6.10 -19.22
N ARG A 148 -4.72 -6.72 -20.22
CA ARG A 148 -4.22 -8.10 -20.10
C ARG A 148 -3.09 -8.24 -19.07
N PRO A 149 -1.97 -7.47 -19.15
CA PRO A 149 -0.96 -7.45 -18.10
C PRO A 149 -1.53 -7.14 -16.71
N LEU A 150 -2.38 -6.12 -16.60
CA LEU A 150 -2.95 -5.72 -15.32
C LEU A 150 -3.79 -6.85 -14.69
N ILE A 151 -4.63 -7.52 -15.47
CA ILE A 151 -5.43 -8.66 -14.99
C ILE A 151 -4.51 -9.80 -14.53
N TRP A 152 -3.51 -10.16 -15.34
CA TRP A 152 -2.59 -11.25 -15.04
C TRP A 152 -1.83 -11.00 -13.73
N TRP A 153 -1.25 -9.81 -13.60
CA TRP A 153 -0.49 -9.45 -12.40
C TRP A 153 -1.37 -9.25 -11.18
N THR A 154 -2.59 -8.72 -11.33
CA THR A 154 -3.55 -8.62 -10.22
C THR A 154 -3.95 -10.00 -9.71
N ALA A 155 -4.23 -10.95 -10.61
CA ALA A 155 -4.52 -12.33 -10.23
C ALA A 155 -3.34 -12.98 -9.50
N PHE A 156 -2.12 -12.80 -10.02
CA PHE A 156 -0.90 -13.26 -9.35
C PHE A 156 -0.75 -12.68 -7.94
N LEU A 157 -0.96 -11.37 -7.76
CA LEU A 157 -0.89 -10.73 -6.45
C LEU A 157 -1.91 -11.28 -5.46
N ILE A 158 -3.15 -11.54 -5.91
CA ILE A 158 -4.18 -12.14 -5.05
C ILE A 158 -3.73 -13.53 -4.59
N CYS A 159 -3.27 -14.38 -5.52
CA CYS A 159 -2.76 -15.71 -5.18
C CYS A 159 -1.55 -15.65 -4.22
N MET A 160 -0.62 -14.72 -4.47
CA MET A 160 0.55 -14.51 -3.61
C MET A 160 0.13 -14.02 -2.21
N ALA A 161 -0.77 -13.05 -2.12
CA ALA A 161 -1.29 -12.55 -0.84
C ALA A 161 -2.00 -13.66 -0.06
N THR A 162 -2.85 -14.46 -0.71
CA THR A 162 -3.50 -15.62 -0.09
C THR A 162 -2.48 -16.63 0.41
N THR A 163 -1.42 -16.91 -0.35
CA THR A 163 -0.36 -17.83 0.04
C THR A 163 0.38 -17.31 1.27
N VAL A 164 0.81 -16.05 1.26
CA VAL A 164 1.50 -15.41 2.40
C VAL A 164 0.61 -15.42 3.64
N ILE A 165 -0.66 -15.03 3.52
CA ILE A 165 -1.62 -15.07 4.63
C ILE A 165 -1.80 -16.50 5.16
N SER A 166 -1.91 -17.49 4.28
CA SER A 166 -2.04 -18.90 4.67
C SER A 166 -0.82 -19.39 5.45
N VAL A 167 0.39 -19.07 4.99
CA VAL A 167 1.64 -19.36 5.71
C VAL A 167 1.64 -18.65 7.06
N MET A 168 1.32 -17.35 7.12
CA MET A 168 1.24 -16.62 8.38
C MET A 168 0.25 -17.28 9.37
N LEU A 169 -0.89 -17.77 8.90
CA LEU A 169 -1.88 -18.45 9.74
C LEU A 169 -1.37 -19.79 10.27
N LEU A 170 -0.65 -20.57 9.46
CA LEU A 170 -0.05 -21.85 9.86
C LEU A 170 1.04 -21.64 10.92
N PHE A 171 1.92 -20.67 10.72
CA PHE A 171 3.05 -20.41 11.61
C PHE A 171 2.72 -19.49 12.80
N ARG A 172 1.53 -18.85 12.82
CA ARG A 172 1.10 -17.91 13.86
C ARG A 172 1.34 -18.44 15.27
N ARG A 173 0.94 -19.69 15.56
CA ARG A 173 1.11 -20.28 16.90
C ARG A 173 2.59 -20.51 17.22
N THR A 174 3.35 -21.05 16.27
CA THR A 174 4.80 -21.29 16.44
C THR A 174 5.55 -20.01 16.74
N TRP A 175 5.30 -18.94 15.96
CA TRP A 175 5.94 -17.64 16.15
C TRP A 175 5.61 -17.02 17.50
N ILE A 176 4.36 -17.11 17.96
CA ILE A 176 3.92 -16.52 19.22
C ILE A 176 4.40 -17.34 20.43
N GLU A 177 4.17 -18.65 20.43
CA GLU A 177 4.32 -19.49 21.61
C GLU A 177 5.74 -20.06 21.76
N ARG A 178 6.35 -20.50 20.65
CA ARG A 178 7.67 -21.16 20.68
C ARG A 178 8.81 -20.18 20.45
N GLU A 179 8.73 -19.40 19.39
CA GLU A 179 9.80 -18.47 19.01
C GLU A 179 9.69 -17.13 19.73
N ARG A 180 8.53 -16.83 20.32
CA ARG A 180 8.24 -15.58 21.03
C ARG A 180 8.65 -14.35 20.20
N LEU A 181 8.30 -14.40 18.92
CA LEU A 181 8.65 -13.36 17.96
C LEU A 181 8.08 -12.03 18.43
N VAL A 182 8.95 -11.04 18.57
CA VAL A 182 8.56 -9.69 18.96
C VAL A 182 7.98 -8.99 17.73
N PHE A 183 6.83 -8.31 17.90
CA PHE A 183 6.18 -7.54 16.84
C PHE A 183 6.33 -6.03 17.09
N PRO A 184 7.55 -5.46 16.93
CA PRO A 184 7.84 -4.09 17.36
C PRO A 184 6.97 -3.05 16.63
N VAL A 185 6.67 -3.27 15.35
CA VAL A 185 5.79 -2.39 14.57
C VAL A 185 4.37 -2.37 15.14
N ALA A 186 3.86 -3.54 15.56
CA ALA A 186 2.54 -3.62 16.18
C ALA A 186 2.52 -2.98 17.57
N GLN A 187 3.61 -3.11 18.35
CA GLN A 187 3.72 -2.52 19.68
C GLN A 187 3.60 -0.99 19.65
N VAL A 188 4.21 -0.32 18.66
CA VAL A 188 4.08 1.14 18.51
C VAL A 188 2.62 1.53 18.26
N ALA A 189 1.95 0.85 17.33
CA ALA A 189 0.55 1.13 17.03
C ALA A 189 -0.37 0.87 18.23
N LEU A 190 -0.15 -0.24 18.95
CA LEU A 190 -0.86 -0.58 20.18
C LEU A 190 -0.67 0.50 21.24
N ALA A 191 0.57 0.92 21.49
CA ALA A 191 0.89 1.97 22.44
C ALA A 191 0.24 3.32 22.07
N MET A 192 0.08 3.63 20.78
CA MET A 192 -0.58 4.86 20.31
C MET A 192 -2.11 4.84 20.49
N VAL A 193 -2.75 3.67 20.45
CA VAL A 193 -4.21 3.55 20.62
C VAL A 193 -4.64 3.21 22.04
N GLU A 194 -3.68 2.87 22.92
CA GLU A 194 -3.94 2.53 24.32
C GLU A 194 -4.77 3.60 25.03
N GLU A 195 -5.85 3.17 25.69
CA GLU A 195 -6.71 4.08 26.42
C GLU A 195 -6.07 4.42 27.77
N GLY A 196 -5.98 5.72 28.07
CA GLY A 196 -5.50 6.18 29.37
C GLY A 196 -6.47 5.83 30.51
N PRO A 197 -6.08 6.06 31.78
CA PRO A 197 -6.95 5.86 32.94
C PRO A 197 -8.33 6.51 32.73
N THR A 198 -9.38 5.87 33.24
CA THR A 198 -10.79 6.28 33.09
C THR A 198 -10.97 7.80 33.22
N GLY A 199 -11.40 8.45 32.13
CA GLY A 199 -11.59 9.89 32.04
C GLY A 199 -10.51 10.65 31.25
N SER A 200 -9.41 10.01 30.83
CA SER A 200 -8.39 10.65 30.00
C SER A 200 -8.83 10.79 28.54
N LYS A 201 -8.82 12.03 28.03
CA LYS A 201 -9.11 12.34 26.62
C LYS A 201 -7.93 12.06 25.68
N LEU A 202 -6.72 12.05 26.22
CA LEU A 202 -5.46 11.82 25.51
C LEU A 202 -4.79 10.52 25.99
N ASN A 203 -4.13 9.84 25.06
CA ASN A 203 -3.31 8.67 25.37
C ASN A 203 -2.11 9.11 26.27
N PRO A 204 -1.75 8.31 27.30
CA PRO A 204 -0.56 8.55 28.13
C PRO A 204 0.72 8.87 27.35
N LEU A 205 0.91 8.26 26.18
CA LEU A 205 2.06 8.45 25.31
C LEU A 205 2.22 9.89 24.80
N PHE A 206 1.12 10.64 24.66
CA PHE A 206 1.15 12.04 24.19
C PHE A 206 1.16 13.07 25.32
N ARG A 207 1.17 12.61 26.59
CA ARG A 207 1.11 13.49 27.78
C ARG A 207 2.49 13.72 28.40
N ASN A 208 3.46 12.86 28.10
CA ASN A 208 4.86 12.99 28.52
C ASN A 208 5.68 13.69 27.43
#